data_AF-A0A419GMN3-F1
#
_entry.id   AF-A0A419GMN3-F1
#
_cell.length_a   1.000
_cell.length_b   1.000
_cell.length_c   1.000
_cell.angle_alpha   90.00
_cell.angle_beta   90.00
_cell.angle_gamma   90.00
#
_symmetry.space_group_name_H-M   'P 1'
#
loop_
_entity.id
_entity.type
_entity.pdbx_description
1 polymer ?
#
loop_
_entity_poly.entity_id
_entity_poly.type
_entity_poly.pdbx_seq_one_letter_code
_entity_poly.pdbx_strand_id
1 'polypeptide(L)'
;MTQQEQLIRPRGTAGFTLIELLVVIIIIGIIAAIAIPVYLMQREKAWDAIVESDLHNAALSENTFYTDNQTYTNDIDELLDVGYEQSDDVTLSIISADNEQYCIEAFHANNADRVWWVDSGAGSPYPQVGNCP
;
A
#
# COMPACT_ATOMS: atom_id res chain seq x y z
N MET A 1 -65.16 -37.66 24.75
CA MET A 1 -64.99 -36.20 24.62
C MET A 1 -64.17 -35.72 25.80
N THR A 2 -62.87 -35.44 25.63
CA THR A 2 -62.13 -34.47 26.46
C THR A 2 -60.87 -34.10 25.68
N GLN A 3 -61.00 -33.04 24.89
CA GLN A 3 -59.96 -32.41 24.08
C GLN A 3 -59.07 -31.60 25.03
N GLN A 4 -57.81 -32.00 25.23
CA GLN A 4 -56.84 -31.19 25.98
C GLN A 4 -56.29 -30.13 25.04
N GLU A 5 -56.73 -28.89 25.26
CA GLU A 5 -56.21 -27.70 24.59
C GLU A 5 -54.70 -27.56 24.88
N GLN A 6 -53.88 -27.75 23.85
CA GLN A 6 -52.46 -27.44 23.90
C GLN A 6 -52.29 -25.92 23.96
N LEU A 7 -52.07 -25.39 25.17
CA LEU A 7 -51.75 -23.98 25.39
C LEU A 7 -50.38 -23.66 24.78
N ILE A 8 -50.38 -23.05 23.60
CA ILE A 8 -49.22 -22.42 22.98
C ILE A 8 -48.78 -21.27 23.90
N ARG A 9 -47.72 -21.49 24.69
CA ARG A 9 -47.10 -20.40 25.46
C ARG A 9 -46.45 -19.43 24.47
N PRO A 10 -46.80 -18.13 24.47
CA PRO A 10 -46.09 -17.16 23.66
C PRO A 10 -44.63 -17.17 24.10
N ARG A 11 -43.70 -17.42 23.16
CA ARG A 11 -42.27 -17.18 23.40
C ARG A 11 -42.14 -15.70 23.76
N GLY A 12 -41.67 -15.40 24.97
CA GLY A 12 -41.48 -14.04 25.43
C GLY A 12 -40.60 -13.30 24.42
N THR A 13 -41.12 -12.19 23.91
CA THR A 13 -40.38 -11.29 23.02
C THR A 13 -39.23 -10.72 23.84
N ALA A 14 -38.01 -11.18 23.59
CA ALA A 14 -36.81 -10.57 24.16
C ALA A 14 -36.65 -9.19 23.51
N GLY A 15 -36.96 -8.13 24.26
CA GLY A 15 -36.77 -6.75 23.83
C GLY A 15 -35.35 -6.29 24.13
N PHE A 16 -34.71 -5.64 23.15
CA PHE A 16 -33.44 -4.95 23.33
C PHE A 16 -33.68 -3.67 24.15
N THR A 17 -32.89 -3.41 25.18
CA THR A 17 -33.05 -2.20 26.00
C THR A 17 -32.36 -1.00 25.36
N LEU A 18 -32.90 0.21 25.56
CA LEU A 18 -32.25 1.44 25.09
C LEU A 18 -30.87 1.65 25.73
N ILE A 19 -30.68 1.18 26.96
CA ILE A 19 -29.39 1.28 27.67
C ILE A 19 -28.34 0.34 27.07
N GLU A 20 -28.73 -0.85 26.60
CA GLU A 20 -27.82 -1.75 25.88
C GLU A 20 -27.32 -1.11 24.58
N LEU A 21 -28.19 -0.42 23.83
CA LEU A 21 -27.75 0.28 22.61
C LEU A 21 -26.85 1.47 22.95
N LEU A 22 -27.15 2.19 24.03
CA LEU A 22 -26.38 3.35 24.46
C LEU A 22 -24.93 2.97 24.87
N VAL A 23 -24.75 1.91 25.63
CA VAL A 23 -23.40 1.47 26.03
C VAL A 23 -22.60 0.99 24.81
N VAL A 24 -23.24 0.29 23.87
CA VAL A 24 -22.57 -0.22 22.66
C VAL A 24 -22.05 0.92 21.78
N ILE A 25 -22.85 1.97 21.52
CA ILE A 25 -22.39 3.10 20.70
C ILE A 25 -21.25 3.87 21.38
N ILE A 26 -21.22 3.93 22.71
CA ILE A 26 -20.12 4.56 23.45
C ILE A 26 -18.83 3.76 23.26
N ILE A 27 -18.89 2.43 23.40
CA ILE A 27 -17.71 1.57 23.22
C ILE A 27 -17.18 1.64 21.77
N ILE A 28 -18.07 1.53 20.78
CA ILE A 28 -17.69 1.64 19.36
C ILE A 28 -17.11 3.04 19.08
N GLY A 29 -17.68 4.10 19.66
CA GLY A 29 -17.16 5.46 19.52
C GLY A 29 -15.73 5.62 20.03
N ILE A 30 -15.41 5.04 21.19
CA ILE A 30 -14.05 5.08 21.76
C ILE A 30 -13.06 4.34 20.86
N ILE A 31 -13.43 3.13 20.40
CA ILE A 31 -12.55 2.33 19.54
C ILE A 31 -12.34 3.04 18.19
N ALA A 32 -13.40 3.53 17.57
CA ALA A 32 -13.34 4.21 16.28
C ALA A 32 -12.46 5.47 16.33
N ALA A 33 -12.50 6.23 17.42
CA ALA A 33 -11.69 7.43 17.60
C ALA A 33 -10.18 7.17 17.54
N ILE A 34 -9.72 6.00 18.01
CA ILE A 34 -8.29 5.60 17.96
C ILE A 34 -7.99 4.83 16.68
N ALA A 35 -8.88 3.92 16.27
CA ALA A 35 -8.65 3.01 15.16
C ALA A 35 -8.57 3.75 13.81
N ILE A 36 -9.41 4.76 13.57
CA ILE A 36 -9.44 5.50 12.30
C ILE A 36 -8.10 6.21 12.00
N PRO A 37 -7.55 7.07 12.87
CA PRO A 37 -6.29 7.76 12.57
C PRO A 37 -5.12 6.76 12.42
N VAL A 38 -5.06 5.73 13.25
CA VAL A 38 -4.03 4.69 13.13
C VAL A 38 -4.14 3.95 11.80
N TYR A 39 -5.35 3.57 11.38
CA TYR A 39 -5.57 2.89 10.10
C TYR A 39 -5.11 3.75 8.91
N LEU A 40 -5.41 5.04 8.92
CA LEU A 40 -4.97 5.96 7.86
C LEU A 40 -3.44 6.04 7.77
N MET A 41 -2.76 6.19 8.91
CA MET A 41 -1.29 6.22 8.95
C MET A 41 -0.66 4.90 8.48
N GLN A 42 -1.25 3.75 8.83
CA GLN A 42 -0.73 2.45 8.39
C GLN A 42 -0.94 2.24 6.90
N ARG A 43 -2.02 2.78 6.33
CA ARG A 43 -2.27 2.73 4.90
C ARG A 43 -1.26 3.57 4.12
N GLU A 44 -0.92 4.76 4.61
CA GLU A 44 0.15 5.59 4.02
C GLU A 44 1.50 4.87 4.03
N LYS A 45 1.87 4.25 5.15
CA LYS A 45 3.11 3.45 5.23
C LYS A 45 3.10 2.23 4.31
N ALA A 46 1.93 1.63 4.07
CA ALA A 46 1.81 0.53 3.14
C ALA A 46 2.08 1.00 1.70
N TRP A 47 1.56 2.18 1.32
CA TRP A 47 1.86 2.79 0.03
C TRP A 47 3.34 3.09 -0.14
N ASP A 48 3.98 3.65 0.89
CA ASP A 48 5.43 3.89 0.87
C ASP A 48 6.20 2.58 0.65
N ALA A 49 5.86 1.53 1.40
CA ALA A 49 6.54 0.23 1.31
C ALA A 49 6.41 -0.42 -0.08
N ILE A 50 5.27 -0.23 -0.76
CA ILE A 50 5.07 -0.71 -2.14
C ILE A 50 6.01 0.06 -3.09
N VAL A 51 6.03 1.39 -3.01
CA VAL A 51 6.91 2.22 -3.85
C VAL A 51 8.39 1.91 -3.60
N GLU A 52 8.78 1.76 -2.34
CA GLU A 52 10.14 1.38 -1.96
C GLU A 52 10.54 0.02 -2.55
N SER A 53 9.63 -0.97 -2.49
CA SER A 53 9.86 -2.29 -3.07
C SER A 53 9.98 -2.24 -4.59
N ASP A 54 9.14 -1.46 -5.27
CA ASP A 54 9.17 -1.31 -6.73
C ASP A 54 10.47 -0.65 -7.19
N LEU A 55 10.91 0.43 -6.52
CA LEU A 55 12.17 1.08 -6.83
C LEU A 55 13.37 0.16 -6.60
N HIS A 56 13.34 -0.66 -5.55
CA HIS A 56 14.36 -1.66 -5.31
C HIS A 56 14.45 -2.69 -6.44
N ASN A 57 13.29 -3.18 -6.90
CA ASN A 57 13.22 -4.12 -8.01
C ASN A 57 13.65 -3.47 -9.33
N ALA A 58 13.26 -2.22 -9.58
CA ALA A 58 13.69 -1.47 -10.76
C ALA A 58 15.21 -1.26 -10.77
N ALA A 59 15.81 -0.90 -9.63
CA ALA A 59 17.26 -0.79 -9.49
C ALA A 59 17.99 -2.12 -9.77
N LEU A 60 17.42 -3.25 -9.35
CA LEU A 60 17.95 -4.58 -9.69
C LEU A 60 17.85 -4.86 -11.20
N SER A 61 16.73 -4.49 -11.82
CA SER A 61 16.54 -4.62 -13.27
C SER A 61 17.50 -3.74 -14.06
N GLU A 62 17.76 -2.49 -13.63
CA GLU A 62 18.79 -1.63 -14.22
C GLU A 62 20.18 -2.28 -14.18
N ASN A 63 20.56 -2.85 -13.03
CA ASN A 63 21.85 -3.54 -12.90
C ASN A 63 21.93 -4.80 -13.78
N THR A 64 20.80 -5.47 -13.99
CA THR A 64 20.70 -6.63 -14.88
C THR A 64 20.85 -6.19 -16.33
N PHE A 65 20.12 -5.16 -16.75
CA PHE A 65 20.22 -4.58 -18.09
C PHE A 65 21.64 -4.07 -18.39
N TYR A 66 22.27 -3.39 -17.43
CA TYR A 66 23.65 -2.94 -17.56
C TYR A 66 24.65 -4.08 -17.78
N THR A 67 24.43 -5.24 -17.15
CA THR A 67 25.30 -6.42 -17.32
C THR A 67 25.31 -6.91 -18.76
N ASP A 68 24.19 -6.81 -19.47
CA ASP A 68 24.05 -7.27 -20.84
C ASP A 68 24.39 -6.18 -21.88
N ASN A 69 24.06 -4.92 -21.58
CA ASN A 69 24.10 -3.82 -22.55
C ASN A 69 25.23 -2.80 -22.31
N GLN A 70 25.92 -2.86 -21.15
CA GLN A 70 26.95 -1.90 -20.73
C GLN A 70 26.47 -0.44 -20.69
N THR A 71 25.18 -0.24 -20.48
CA THR A 71 24.51 1.05 -20.32
C THR A 71 23.25 0.86 -19.48
N TYR A 72 22.83 1.89 -18.76
CA TYR A 72 21.53 1.92 -18.10
C TYR A 72 20.46 2.44 -19.06
N THR A 73 19.21 2.03 -18.87
CA THR A 73 18.14 2.41 -19.79
C THR A 73 17.34 3.60 -19.28
N ASN A 74 16.81 4.41 -20.18
CA ASN A 74 15.79 5.42 -19.86
C ASN A 74 14.38 4.96 -20.26
N ASP A 75 14.24 3.72 -20.73
CA ASP A 75 12.99 3.15 -21.20
C ASP A 75 12.49 2.10 -20.20
N ILE A 76 11.33 2.36 -19.61
CA ILE A 76 10.71 1.44 -18.66
C ILE A 76 10.32 0.11 -19.32
N ASP A 77 10.01 0.10 -20.62
CA ASP A 77 9.66 -1.13 -21.34
C ASP A 77 10.85 -2.09 -21.40
N GLU A 78 12.08 -1.56 -21.50
CA GLU A 78 13.31 -2.37 -21.44
C GLU A 78 13.53 -2.97 -20.04
N LEU A 79 13.12 -2.25 -18.98
CA LEU A 79 13.14 -2.79 -17.61
C LEU A 79 12.10 -3.90 -17.41
N LEU A 80 10.90 -3.75 -18.00
CA LEU A 80 9.87 -4.78 -17.95
C LEU A 80 10.34 -6.07 -18.64
N ASP A 81 11.04 -5.94 -19.78
CA ASP A 81 11.58 -7.07 -20.52
C ASP A 81 12.66 -7.86 -19.75
N VAL A 82 13.46 -7.19 -18.91
CA VAL A 82 14.45 -7.85 -18.03
C VAL A 82 13.87 -8.35 -16.71
N GLY A 83 12.58 -8.09 -16.44
CA GLY A 83 11.84 -8.67 -15.32
C GLY A 83 11.46 -7.71 -14.20
N TYR A 84 11.49 -6.40 -14.42
CA TYR A 84 10.78 -5.47 -13.54
C TYR A 84 9.26 -5.69 -13.71
N GLU A 85 8.52 -5.76 -12.60
CA GLU A 85 7.06 -5.73 -12.62
C GLU A 85 6.60 -4.57 -11.74
N GLN A 86 5.85 -3.65 -12.35
CA GLN A 86 5.30 -2.49 -11.64
C GLN A 86 4.06 -2.89 -10.83
N SER A 87 4.01 -2.48 -9.57
CA SER A 87 2.86 -2.66 -8.71
C SER A 87 1.71 -1.74 -9.12
N ASP A 88 0.47 -2.17 -8.84
CA ASP A 88 -0.72 -1.34 -9.04
C ASP A 88 -0.59 0.01 -8.31
N ASP A 89 -1.09 1.07 -8.94
CA ASP A 89 -1.08 2.45 -8.42
C ASP A 89 0.32 3.04 -8.14
N VAL A 90 1.41 2.37 -8.54
CA VAL A 90 2.75 2.97 -8.55
C VAL A 90 3.04 3.56 -9.92
N THR A 91 3.52 4.80 -9.94
CA THR A 91 4.08 5.42 -11.14
C THR A 91 5.58 5.54 -10.96
N LEU A 92 6.34 4.84 -11.80
CA LEU A 92 7.80 4.90 -11.86
C LEU A 92 8.24 5.70 -13.09
N SER A 93 9.21 6.58 -12.91
CA SER A 93 9.82 7.39 -13.95
C SER A 93 11.34 7.30 -13.86
N ILE A 94 11.98 6.93 -14.97
CA ILE A 94 13.43 7.00 -15.07
C ILE A 94 13.77 8.44 -15.45
N ILE A 95 14.44 9.16 -14.56
CA ILE A 95 14.75 10.59 -14.73
C ILE A 95 16.02 10.77 -15.55
N SER A 96 17.01 9.92 -15.30
CA SER A 96 18.26 9.89 -16.04
C SER A 96 18.86 8.49 -16.05
N ALA A 97 19.50 8.14 -17.15
CA ALA A 97 20.30 6.94 -17.28
C ALA A 97 21.34 7.13 -18.39
N ASP A 98 22.57 6.72 -18.11
CA ASP A 98 23.69 6.73 -19.05
C ASP A 98 24.59 5.49 -18.84
N ASN A 99 25.84 5.53 -19.30
CA ASN A 99 26.76 4.40 -19.19
C ASN A 99 27.39 4.24 -17.79
N GLU A 100 27.15 5.16 -16.87
CA GLU A 100 27.81 5.22 -15.56
C GLU A 100 26.80 5.34 -14.42
N GLN A 101 25.67 6.00 -14.66
CA GLN A 101 24.67 6.25 -13.63
C GLN A 101 23.23 6.18 -14.13
N TYR A 102 22.33 5.97 -13.19
CA TYR A 102 20.89 6.13 -13.38
C TYR A 102 20.30 6.82 -12.16
N CYS A 103 19.12 7.41 -12.35
CA CYS A 103 18.25 7.86 -11.28
C CYS A 103 16.79 7.60 -11.65
N ILE A 104 16.09 6.93 -10.74
CA ILE A 104 14.70 6.55 -10.91
C ILE A 104 13.89 7.16 -9.77
N GLU A 105 12.75 7.77 -10.09
CA GLU A 105 11.76 8.23 -9.14
C GLU A 105 10.50 7.38 -9.22
N ALA A 106 9.80 7.22 -8.10
CA ALA A 106 8.46 6.67 -8.09
C ALA A 106 7.61 7.27 -6.98
N PHE A 107 6.29 7.23 -7.18
CA PHE A 107 5.31 7.62 -6.19
C PHE A 107 4.06 6.75 -6.31
N HIS A 108 3.27 6.70 -5.24
CA HIS A 108 1.98 6.02 -5.24
C HIS A 108 0.86 6.99 -5.60
N ALA A 109 -0.12 6.58 -6.41
CA ALA A 109 -1.19 7.44 -6.91
C ALA A 109 -2.03 8.10 -5.79
N ASN A 110 -2.19 7.40 -4.67
CA ASN A 110 -2.90 7.90 -3.49
C ASN A 110 -2.04 8.79 -2.57
N ASN A 111 -0.74 8.97 -2.88
CA ASN A 111 0.18 9.81 -2.13
C ASN A 111 1.25 10.43 -3.06
N ALA A 112 0.80 11.08 -4.13
CA ALA A 112 1.69 11.58 -5.19
C ALA A 112 2.67 12.67 -4.73
N ASP A 113 2.36 13.38 -3.64
CA ASP A 113 3.24 14.39 -3.05
C ASP A 113 4.50 13.77 -2.41
N ARG A 114 4.48 12.46 -2.14
CA ARG A 114 5.59 11.73 -1.52
C ARG A 114 6.32 10.89 -2.54
N VAL A 115 7.33 11.51 -3.14
CA VAL A 115 8.23 10.90 -4.13
C VAL A 115 9.38 10.20 -3.42
N TRP A 116 9.72 9.03 -3.94
CA TRP A 116 10.89 8.25 -3.57
C TRP A 116 11.80 8.11 -4.77
N TRP A 117 13.10 8.01 -4.53
CA TRP A 117 14.08 7.90 -5.61
C TRP A 117 15.22 6.95 -5.24
N VAL A 118 15.90 6.42 -6.25
CA VAL A 118 17.10 5.58 -6.12
C VAL A 118 18.06 5.89 -7.28
N ASP A 119 19.36 5.85 -6.99
CA ASP A 119 20.43 6.04 -7.99
C ASP A 119 21.42 4.86 -8.02
N SER A 120 22.39 4.93 -8.94
CA SER A 120 23.51 3.99 -9.04
C SER A 120 24.62 4.22 -7.99
N GLY A 121 24.46 5.22 -7.11
CA GLY A 121 25.46 5.68 -6.15
C GLY A 121 25.63 4.78 -4.93
N ALA A 122 26.55 5.19 -4.04
CA ALA A 122 26.90 4.44 -2.83
C ALA A 122 25.76 4.47 -1.80
N GLY A 123 24.85 3.50 -1.92
CA GLY A 123 23.60 3.41 -1.16
C GLY A 123 22.51 2.60 -1.86
N SER A 124 22.70 2.27 -3.14
CA SER A 124 21.80 1.40 -3.89
C SER A 124 21.78 -0.01 -3.28
N PRO A 125 20.61 -0.58 -2.95
CA PRO A 125 19.29 -0.29 -3.52
C PRO A 125 18.25 0.20 -2.47
N TYR A 126 18.61 1.12 -1.57
CA TYR A 126 17.66 1.65 -0.58
C TYR A 126 17.06 2.98 -1.06
N PRO A 127 15.75 3.01 -1.40
CA PRO A 127 15.11 4.24 -1.86
C PRO A 127 15.11 5.33 -0.79
N GLN A 128 15.19 6.58 -1.23
CA GLN A 128 15.21 7.76 -0.38
C GLN A 128 14.03 8.67 -0.70
N VAL A 129 13.54 9.39 0.30
CA VAL A 129 12.46 10.37 0.08
C VAL A 129 13.05 11.62 -0.57
N GLY A 130 12.38 12.12 -1.61
CA GLY A 130 12.77 13.33 -2.33
C GLY A 130 12.75 13.10 -3.83
N ASN A 131 13.52 13.93 -4.52
CA ASN A 131 13.67 13.87 -5.96
C ASN A 131 15.10 13.47 -6.33
N CYS A 132 15.22 12.89 -7.52
CA CYS A 132 16.48 12.68 -8.19
C CYS A 132 17.29 14.00 -8.26
N PRO A 133 18.59 13.95 -7.92
CA PRO A 133 19.47 15.11 -7.93
C PRO A 133 19.81 15.62 -9.34
#